data_AF-A0AAW1UVH0-F1
#
_entry.id   AF-A0AAW1UVH0-F1
#
_cell.length_a   1.000
_cell.length_b   1.000
_cell.length_c   1.000
_cell.angle_alpha   90.00
_cell.angle_beta   90.00
_cell.angle_gamma   90.00
#
_symmetry.space_group_name_H-M   'P 1'
#
loop_
_entity.id
_entity.type
_entity.pdbx_description
1 polymer ?
#
loop_
_entity_poly.entity_id
_entity_poly.type
_entity_poly.pdbx_seq_one_letter_code
_entity_poly.pdbx_strand_id
1 'polypeptide(L)' 'MFKLLIFLTLVVFCYSQYGRYPICGSDGNTYESEGHLMMYNGDYGTNVIKLYDGPCHTSSSW' A
#
# COMPACT_ATOMS: atom_id res chain seq x y z
N MET A 1 -10.42 11.88 20.03
CA MET A 1 -9.50 12.95 19.56
C MET A 1 -8.11 12.43 19.16
N PHE A 2 -7.48 11.51 19.91
CA PHE A 2 -6.13 11.01 19.58
C PHE A 2 -6.02 10.18 18.27
N LYS A 3 -7.06 9.43 17.89
CA LYS A 3 -7.09 8.70 16.60
C LYS A 3 -6.85 9.65 15.41
N LEU A 4 -7.51 10.81 15.37
CA LEU A 4 -7.42 11.77 14.25
C LEU A 4 -6.01 12.36 14.07
N LEU A 5 -5.26 12.57 15.16
CA LEU A 5 -3.87 13.04 15.10
C LEU A 5 -2.90 11.93 14.63
N ILE A 6 -3.15 10.68 15.00
CA ILE A 6 -2.37 9.53 14.52
C ILE A 6 -2.58 9.34 13.01
N PHE A 7 -3.84 9.46 12.54
CA PHE A 7 -4.15 9.46 11.10
C PHE A 7 -3.43 10.58 10.35
N LEU A 8 -3.38 11.80 10.88
CA LEU A 8 -2.69 12.93 10.23
C LEU A 8 -1.15 12.82 10.25
N THR A 9 -0.57 12.10 11.20
CA THR A 9 0.90 11.96 11.30
C THR A 9 1.40 10.73 10.55
N LEU A 10 0.82 9.54 10.77
CA LEU A 10 1.27 8.30 10.11
C LEU A 10 0.96 8.25 8.60
N VAL A 11 -0.16 8.82 8.16
CA VAL A 11 -0.52 8.84 6.72
C VAL A 11 0.32 9.86 5.96
N VAL A 12 0.77 10.95 6.59
CA VAL A 12 1.69 11.91 5.96
C VAL A 12 3.11 11.34 5.83
N PHE A 13 3.59 10.58 6.83
CA PHE A 13 4.87 9.87 6.71
C PHE A 13 4.84 8.82 5.60
N CYS A 14 3.72 8.12 5.43
CA CYS A 14 3.50 7.18 4.35
C CYS A 14 3.80 7.81 2.97
N TYR A 15 3.20 8.95 2.65
CA TYR A 15 3.36 9.53 1.31
C TYR A 15 4.76 10.07 0.99
N SER A 16 5.48 10.57 1.99
CA SER A 16 6.75 11.27 1.78
C SER A 16 7.91 10.35 1.38
N GLN A 17 7.79 9.04 1.60
CA GLN A 17 8.91 8.09 1.54
C GLN A 17 8.77 7.00 0.47
N TYR A 18 7.60 6.86 -0.17
CA TYR A 18 7.34 5.78 -1.12
C TYR A 18 7.15 6.29 -2.56
N GLY A 19 7.87 5.69 -3.51
CA GLY A 19 7.81 6.03 -4.94
C GLY A 19 6.43 5.72 -5.57
N ARG A 20 6.09 6.37 -6.68
CA ARG A 20 4.80 6.22 -7.40
C ARG A 20 4.76 5.02 -8.36
N TYR A 21 5.47 3.94 -8.05
CA TYR A 21 5.56 2.77 -8.92
C TYR A 21 4.61 1.69 -8.43
N PRO A 22 3.88 1.00 -9.34
CA PRO A 22 2.98 -0.07 -8.95
C PRO A 22 3.74 -1.20 -8.27
N ILE A 23 3.07 -1.89 -7.35
CA ILE A 23 3.60 -3.05 -6.64
C ILE A 23 2.56 -4.17 -6.57
N CYS A 24 3.03 -5.40 -6.42
CA CYS A 24 2.17 -6.54 -6.13
C CYS A 24 2.11 -6.79 -4.62
N GLY A 25 0.89 -6.86 -4.06
CA GLY A 25 0.64 -7.18 -2.66
C GLY A 25 0.55 -8.69 -2.39
N SER A 26 0.73 -9.09 -1.13
CA SER A 26 0.63 -10.48 -0.68
C SER A 26 -0.78 -11.07 -0.76
N ASP A 27 -1.78 -10.22 -1.00
CA ASP A 27 -3.17 -10.58 -1.27
C ASP A 27 -3.45 -10.79 -2.77
N GLY A 28 -2.43 -10.65 -3.62
CA GLY A 28 -2.54 -10.77 -5.07
C GLY A 28 -3.11 -9.53 -5.77
N ASN A 29 -3.33 -8.44 -5.05
CA ASN A 29 -3.80 -7.18 -5.63
C ASN A 29 -2.62 -6.29 -6.03
N THR A 30 -2.78 -5.57 -7.14
CA THR A 30 -1.83 -4.52 -7.54
C THR A 30 -2.19 -3.23 -6.84
N TYR A 31 -1.21 -2.60 -6.20
CA TYR A 31 -1.34 -1.29 -5.57
C TYR A 31 -0.57 -0.25 -6.38
N GLU A 32 -1.12 0.96 -6.51
CA GLU A 32 -0.51 2.04 -7.30
C GLU A 32 0.88 2.45 -6.78
N SER A 33 1.09 2.29 -5.47
CA SER A 33 2.41 2.41 -4.84
C SER A 33 2.46 1.73 -3.47
N GLU A 34 3.68 1.62 -2.93
CA GLU A 34 3.90 1.21 -1.53
C GLU A 34 3.22 2.16 -0.53
N GLY A 35 3.10 3.45 -0.87
CA GLY A 35 2.31 4.40 -0.08
C GLY A 35 0.81 4.10 -0.09
N HIS A 36 0.24 3.73 -1.24
CA HIS A 36 -1.16 3.31 -1.32
C HIS A 36 -1.42 2.02 -0.56
N LEU A 37 -0.48 1.06 -0.58
CA LEU A 37 -0.58 -0.16 0.22
C LEU A 37 -0.58 0.12 1.73
N MET A 38 0.31 1.00 2.20
CA MET A 38 0.33 1.37 3.62
C MET A 38 -0.96 2.10 4.05
N MET A 39 -1.51 2.98 3.20
CA MET A 39 -2.83 3.56 3.45
C MET A 39 -3.93 2.52 3.52
N TYR A 40 -3.96 1.58 2.56
CA TYR A 40 -4.93 0.49 2.55
C TYR A 40 -4.89 -0.31 3.86
N ASN A 41 -3.70 -0.68 4.33
CA ASN A 41 -3.53 -1.34 5.62
C ASN A 41 -4.03 -0.50 6.79
N GLY A 42 -3.77 0.81 6.78
CA GLY A 42 -4.23 1.73 7.82
C GLY A 42 -5.74 1.94 7.85
N ASP A 43 -6.36 2.14 6.68
CA ASP A 43 -7.78 2.44 6.53
C ASP A 43 -8.66 1.21 6.77
N TYR A 44 -8.21 0.04 6.31
CA TYR A 44 -8.97 -1.21 6.39
C TYR A 44 -8.51 -2.13 7.53
N GLY A 45 -7.44 -1.79 8.25
CA GLY A 45 -6.88 -2.64 9.31
C GLY A 45 -6.32 -3.96 8.78
N THR A 46 -5.87 -3.98 7.53
CA THR A 46 -5.26 -5.13 6.88
C THR A 46 -3.74 -5.16 7.10
N ASN A 47 -3.11 -6.28 6.74
CA ASN A 47 -1.65 -6.46 6.85
C ASN A 47 -1.09 -7.06 5.56
N VAL A 48 -1.39 -6.42 4.44
CA VAL A 48 -0.88 -6.81 3.13
C VAL A 48 0.56 -6.30 2.99
N ILE A 49 1.49 -7.18 2.63
CA ILE A 49 2.91 -6.85 2.44
C ILE A 49 3.24 -6.77 0.94
N LYS A 50 4.23 -5.96 0.57
CA LYS A 50 4.77 -5.95 -0.80
C LYS A 50 5.47 -7.26 -1.11
N LEU A 51 5.13 -7.89 -2.24
CA LEU A 51 5.84 -9.07 -2.77
C LEU A 51 6.96 -8.66 -3.72
N TYR A 52 6.66 -7.84 -4.72
CA TYR A 52 7.61 -7.35 -5.71
C TYR A 52 7.14 -6.03 -6.34
N ASP A 53 8.07 -5.31 -6.95
CA ASP A 53 7.76 -4.10 -7.72
C ASP A 53 7.17 -4.47 -9.09
N GLY A 54 6.21 -3.68 -9.57
CA GLY A 54 5.40 -3.96 -10.76
C GLY A 54 4.02 -4.52 -10.42
N PRO A 55 3.10 -4.59 -11.41
CA PRO A 55 1.78 -5.17 -11.22
C PRO A 55 1.85 -6.67 -10.95
N CYS A 56 0.87 -7.20 -10.22
CA CYS A 56 0.72 -8.64 -10.09
C CYS A 56 0.52 -9.30 -11.46
N HIS A 57 1.09 -10.49 -11.65
CA HIS A 57 0.86 -11.27 -12.87
C HIS A 57 -0.63 -11.62 -12.97
N THR A 58 -1.28 -11.21 -14.07
CA THR A 58 -2.64 -11.69 -14.36
C THR A 58 -2.56 -13.12 -14.90
N SER A 59 -3.62 -13.91 -14.72
CA SER A 59 -3.71 -15.28 -15.25
C SER A 59 -3.54 -15.39 -16.78
N SER A 60 -3.57 -14.27 -17.50
CA SER A 60 -3.31 -14.17 -18.94
C SER A 60 -1.83 -13.97 -19.32
N SER A 61 -0.91 -14.01 -18.35
CA SER A 61 0.53 -13.73 -18.54
C SER A 61 1.39 -15.01 -18.60
N TRP A 62 0.77 -16.17 -18.76
CA TRP A 62 1.41 -17.49 -18.91
C TRP A 62 1.08 -18.10 -20.27
#